data_AF-A0A496RAJ5-F1
#
_entry.id   AF-A0A496RAJ5-F1
#
_cell.length_a   1.000
_cell.length_b   1.000
_cell.length_c   1.000
_cell.angle_alpha   90.00
_cell.angle_beta   90.00
_cell.angle_gamma   90.00
#
_symmetry.space_group_name_H-M   'P 1'
#
loop_
_entity.id
_entity.type
_entity.pdbx_description
1 polymer ?
#
loop_
_entity_poly.entity_id
_entity_poly.type
_entity_poly.pdbx_seq_one_letter_code
_entity_poly.pdbx_strand_id
1 'polypeptide(L)'
;MNRLLRKILYFVLAFLMIADFYLIFNAGNPDSFLRLLITDTSYDVTVTVAVSIVIGIISLLMMRDGDQNSVRKMIERNSDYIKKLKNEDRSDDEIAESFLKELGAGKFTSRFLEKKIKRYLAKIQ
;
A
#
# COMPACT_ATOMS: atom_id res chain seq x y z
N MET A 1 1.63 11.07 -2.94
CA MET A 1 0.60 11.73 -2.10
C MET A 1 1.18 12.80 -1.17
N ASN A 2 0.52 13.96 -1.07
CA ASN A 2 0.86 15.00 -0.09
C ASN A 2 0.66 14.49 1.35
N ARG A 3 1.49 14.97 2.30
CA ARG A 3 1.41 14.54 3.72
C ARG A 3 0.03 14.78 4.33
N LEU A 4 -0.60 15.92 4.02
CA LEU A 4 -1.95 16.27 4.48
C LEU A 4 -3.00 15.28 3.96
N LEU A 5 -2.99 15.02 2.64
CA LEU A 5 -3.91 14.06 2.01
C LEU A 5 -3.76 12.66 2.60
N ARG A 6 -2.53 12.22 2.88
CA ARG A 6 -2.28 10.94 3.56
C ARG A 6 -2.90 10.89 4.96
N LYS A 7 -2.77 11.96 5.75
CA LYS A 7 -3.39 12.04 7.08
C LYS A 7 -4.91 12.01 7.00
N ILE A 8 -5.50 12.75 6.05
CA ILE A 8 -6.94 12.74 5.81
C ILE A 8 -7.42 11.33 5.45
N LEU A 9 -6.73 10.64 4.54
CA LEU A 9 -7.10 9.28 4.17
C LEU A 9 -6.99 8.30 5.35
N TYR A 10 -5.97 8.40 6.20
CA TYR A 10 -5.90 7.58 7.41
C TYR A 10 -7.07 7.85 8.36
N PHE A 11 -7.45 9.12 8.53
CA PHE A 11 -8.60 9.49 9.36
C PHE A 11 -9.92 8.94 8.79
N VAL A 12 -10.15 9.12 7.49
CA VAL A 12 -11.31 8.57 6.79
C VAL A 12 -11.35 7.05 6.89
N LEU A 13 -10.21 6.38 6.69
CA LEU A 13 -10.11 4.93 6.81
C LEU A 13 -10.45 4.45 8.21
N ALA A 14 -9.94 5.12 9.26
CA ALA A 14 -10.26 4.79 10.64
C ALA A 14 -11.76 4.93 10.92
N PHE A 15 -12.37 6.02 10.46
CA PHE A 15 -13.81 6.22 10.59
C PHE A 15 -14.62 5.15 9.85
N LEU A 16 -14.24 4.82 8.62
CA LEU A 16 -14.88 3.77 7.83
C LEU A 16 -14.73 2.40 8.49
N MET A 17 -13.58 2.06 9.06
CA MET A 17 -13.38 0.80 9.78
C MET A 17 -14.26 0.71 11.03
N ILE A 18 -14.44 1.81 11.78
CA ILE A 18 -15.36 1.84 12.93
C ILE A 18 -16.80 1.64 12.46
N ALA A 19 -17.19 2.30 11.37
CA ALA A 19 -18.51 2.13 10.77
C ALA A 19 -18.72 0.68 10.29
N ASP A 20 -17.76 0.11 9.56
CA ASP A 20 -17.79 -1.26 9.06
C ASP A 20 -17.90 -2.27 10.20
N PHE A 21 -17.13 -2.07 11.28
CA PHE A 21 -17.24 -2.87 12.50
C PHE A 21 -18.65 -2.79 13.09
N TYR A 22 -19.21 -1.58 13.23
CA TYR A 22 -20.59 -1.42 13.69
C TYR A 22 -21.59 -2.17 12.79
N LEU A 23 -21.44 -2.07 11.47
CA LEU A 23 -22.31 -2.75 10.50
C LEU A 23 -22.24 -4.27 10.63
N ILE A 24 -21.03 -4.85 10.75
CA ILE A 24 -20.83 -6.29 10.94
C ILE A 24 -21.60 -6.79 12.17
N PHE A 25 -21.52 -6.08 13.30
CA PHE A 25 -22.17 -6.50 14.55
C PHE A 25 -23.67 -6.16 14.62
N ASN A 26 -24.17 -5.27 13.76
CA ASN A 26 -25.58 -4.87 13.74
C ASN A 26 -26.32 -5.35 12.49
N ALA A 27 -25.71 -6.18 11.65
CA ALA A 27 -26.37 -6.74 10.49
C ALA A 27 -27.56 -7.62 10.91
N GLY A 28 -28.73 -7.35 10.34
CA GLY A 28 -29.99 -8.01 10.70
C GLY A 28 -30.72 -7.41 11.89
N ASN A 29 -30.17 -6.37 12.53
CA ASN A 29 -30.83 -5.69 13.66
C ASN A 29 -31.81 -4.62 13.14
N PRO A 30 -33.14 -4.79 13.35
CA PRO A 30 -34.14 -3.81 12.93
C PRO A 30 -34.08 -2.50 13.71
N ASP A 31 -33.40 -2.46 14.86
CA ASP A 31 -33.23 -1.24 15.67
C ASP A 31 -31.86 -0.58 15.45
N SER A 32 -31.13 -0.96 14.39
CA SER A 32 -29.82 -0.39 14.06
C SER A 32 -29.90 1.05 13.53
N PHE A 33 -28.85 1.85 13.75
CA PHE A 33 -28.73 3.19 13.16
C PHE A 33 -28.72 3.16 11.62
N LEU A 34 -28.35 2.02 11.01
CA LEU A 34 -28.44 1.85 9.56
C LEU A 34 -29.87 2.03 9.05
N ARG A 35 -30.89 1.81 9.88
CA ARG A 35 -32.30 2.01 9.53
C ARG A 35 -32.66 3.44 9.14
N LEU A 36 -31.88 4.42 9.57
CA LEU A 36 -32.04 5.81 9.15
C LEU A 36 -31.74 6.01 7.66
N LEU A 37 -31.01 5.08 7.04
CA LEU A 37 -30.60 5.13 5.64
C LEU A 37 -31.23 4.02 4.80
N ILE A 38 -31.34 2.81 5.36
CA ILE A 38 -31.82 1.61 4.67
C ILE A 38 -32.84 0.95 5.58
N THR A 39 -34.12 0.92 5.21
CA THR A 39 -35.16 0.41 6.09
C THR A 39 -35.14 -1.12 6.20
N ASP A 40 -34.87 -1.84 5.11
CA ASP A 40 -34.90 -3.30 5.05
C ASP A 40 -33.56 -3.95 5.46
N THR A 41 -33.60 -4.86 6.44
CA THR A 41 -32.42 -5.54 7.00
C THR A 41 -31.80 -6.56 6.04
N SER A 42 -32.53 -6.95 4.98
CA SER A 42 -32.03 -7.89 3.96
C SER A 42 -30.77 -7.37 3.24
N TYR A 43 -30.59 -6.05 3.19
CA TYR A 43 -29.44 -5.41 2.53
C TYR A 43 -28.21 -5.26 3.42
N ASP A 44 -28.28 -5.56 4.71
CA ASP A 44 -27.23 -5.23 5.68
C ASP A 44 -25.90 -5.89 5.32
N VAL A 45 -25.95 -7.15 4.91
CA VAL A 45 -24.77 -7.90 4.47
C VAL A 45 -24.18 -7.28 3.20
N THR A 46 -25.02 -6.93 2.23
CA THR A 46 -24.57 -6.31 0.97
C THR A 46 -23.91 -4.95 1.23
N VAL A 47 -24.48 -4.14 2.11
CA VAL A 47 -23.96 -2.83 2.49
C VAL A 47 -22.62 -2.96 3.20
N THR A 48 -22.54 -3.88 4.17
CA THR A 48 -21.30 -4.17 4.89
C THR A 48 -20.20 -4.60 3.92
N VAL A 49 -20.47 -5.57 3.05
CA VAL A 49 -19.50 -6.03 2.03
C VAL A 49 -19.06 -4.89 1.11
N ALA A 50 -19.99 -4.02 0.68
CA ALA A 50 -19.66 -2.86 -0.15
C ALA A 50 -18.73 -1.89 0.59
N VAL A 51 -18.98 -1.60 1.86
CA VAL A 51 -18.12 -0.75 2.70
C VAL A 51 -16.74 -1.38 2.87
N SER A 52 -16.66 -2.67 3.21
CA SER A 52 -15.38 -3.39 3.33
C SER A 52 -14.57 -3.38 2.03
N ILE A 53 -15.21 -3.52 0.87
CA ILE A 53 -14.53 -3.42 -0.44
C ILE A 53 -13.94 -2.02 -0.65
N VAL A 54 -14.69 -0.97 -0.32
CA VAL A 54 -14.21 0.43 -0.43
C VAL A 54 -12.99 0.64 0.48
N ILE A 55 -13.06 0.16 1.73
CA ILE A 55 -11.93 0.19 2.68
C ILE A 55 -10.70 -0.53 2.09
N GLY A 56 -10.90 -1.71 1.49
CA GLY A 56 -9.85 -2.48 0.83
C GLY A 56 -9.20 -1.72 -0.32
N ILE A 57 -9.99 -1.11 -1.21
CA ILE A 57 -9.50 -0.32 -2.34
C ILE A 57 -8.67 0.88 -1.85
N ILE A 58 -9.17 1.64 -0.88
CA ILE A 58 -8.45 2.78 -0.30
C ILE A 58 -7.12 2.31 0.30
N SER A 59 -7.14 1.22 1.06
CA SER A 59 -5.94 0.64 1.69
C SER A 59 -4.89 0.24 0.66
N LEU A 60 -5.29 -0.41 -0.44
CA LEU A 60 -4.39 -0.80 -1.53
C LEU A 60 -3.78 0.42 -2.23
N LEU A 61 -4.57 1.46 -2.50
CA LEU A 61 -4.08 2.71 -3.09
C LEU A 61 -3.07 3.40 -2.17
N MET A 62 -3.33 3.45 -0.87
CA MET A 62 -2.41 4.02 0.12
C MET A 62 -1.11 3.23 0.22
N MET A 63 -1.19 1.89 0.17
CA MET A 63 -0.02 1.01 0.23
C MET A 63 0.91 1.24 -0.97
N ARG A 64 0.36 1.35 -2.19
CA ARG A 64 1.13 1.62 -3.41
C ARG A 64 1.98 2.90 -3.32
N ASP A 65 1.45 3.94 -2.70
CA ASP A 65 2.10 5.24 -2.53
C ASP A 65 3.11 5.29 -1.37
N GLY A 66 2.94 4.48 -0.32
CA GLY A 66 3.94 4.29 0.74
C GLY A 66 5.22 3.66 0.22
N ASP A 67 5.03 2.66 -0.63
CA ASP A 67 6.07 1.74 -1.05
C ASP A 67 7.10 2.33 -2.03
N GLN A 68 6.68 3.25 -2.89
CA GLN A 68 7.63 3.95 -3.79
C GLN A 68 8.59 4.85 -3.01
N ASN A 69 8.10 5.49 -1.95
CA ASN A 69 8.93 6.41 -1.14
C ASN A 69 9.92 5.65 -0.25
N SER A 70 9.56 4.45 0.22
CA SER A 70 10.47 3.63 1.04
C SER A 70 11.64 3.08 0.22
N VAL A 71 11.35 2.46 -0.93
CA VAL A 71 12.38 1.91 -1.83
C VAL A 71 13.30 3.01 -2.34
N ARG A 72 12.74 4.16 -2.74
CA ARG A 72 13.53 5.33 -3.14
C ARG A 72 14.50 5.77 -2.04
N LYS A 73 14.03 5.89 -0.80
CA LYS A 73 14.88 6.27 0.35
C LYS A 73 15.94 5.22 0.69
N MET A 74 15.69 3.93 0.41
CA MET A 74 16.68 2.87 0.58
C MET A 74 17.76 2.95 -0.49
N ILE A 75 17.36 3.20 -1.75
CA ILE A 75 18.30 3.40 -2.85
C ILE A 75 19.14 4.66 -2.63
N GLU A 76 18.51 5.77 -2.23
CA GLU A 76 19.21 7.03 -1.92
C GLU A 76 20.22 6.87 -0.78
N ARG A 77 19.89 6.09 0.27
CA ARG A 77 20.84 5.79 1.36
C ARG A 77 22.04 4.95 0.93
N ASN A 78 21.93 4.22 -0.19
CA ASN A 78 22.98 3.36 -0.72
C ASN A 78 23.48 3.86 -2.08
N SER A 79 23.31 5.15 -2.39
CA SER A 79 23.65 5.71 -3.70
C SER A 79 25.11 5.53 -4.06
N ASP A 80 26.01 5.57 -3.07
CA ASP A 80 27.45 5.46 -3.29
C ASP A 80 27.86 4.04 -3.66
N TYR A 81 27.19 3.04 -3.07
CA TYR A 81 27.35 1.64 -3.46
C TYR A 81 26.87 1.41 -4.90
N ILE A 82 25.74 1.99 -5.28
CA ILE A 82 25.20 1.89 -6.65
C ILE A 82 26.12 2.59 -7.67
N LYS A 83 26.66 3.76 -7.33
CA LYS A 83 27.64 4.47 -8.17
C LYS A 83 28.91 3.66 -8.35
N LYS A 84 29.41 3.02 -7.29
CA LYS A 84 30.57 2.13 -7.38
C LYS A 84 30.32 0.99 -8.36
N LEU A 85 29.17 0.32 -8.25
CA LEU A 85 28.81 -0.78 -9.17
C LEU A 85 28.64 -0.31 -10.62
N LYS A 86 28.11 0.90 -10.85
CA LYS A 86 28.06 1.50 -12.20
C LYS A 86 29.44 1.79 -12.77
N ASN A 87 30.38 2.27 -11.96
CA ASN A 87 31.76 2.51 -12.39
C ASN A 87 32.52 1.21 -12.71
N GLU A 88 31.99 0.06 -12.29
CA GLU A 88 32.48 -1.28 -12.65
C GLU A 88 31.80 -1.83 -13.93
N ASP A 89 31.11 -0.99 -14.72
CA ASP A 89 30.36 -1.36 -15.94
C ASP A 89 29.31 -2.47 -15.75
N ARG A 90 28.79 -2.62 -14.52
CA ARG A 90 27.73 -3.60 -14.24
C ARG A 90 26.40 -3.16 -14.82
N SER A 91 25.65 -4.14 -15.32
CA SER A 91 24.29 -3.93 -15.82
C SER A 91 23.32 -3.58 -14.69
N ASP A 92 22.24 -2.85 -15.01
CA ASP A 92 21.19 -2.51 -14.03
C ASP A 92 20.56 -3.75 -13.37
N ASP A 93 20.59 -4.90 -14.06
CA ASP A 93 20.13 -6.18 -13.54
C ASP A 93 21.05 -6.71 -12.43
N GLU A 94 22.37 -6.69 -12.65
CA GLU A 94 23.38 -7.10 -11.67
C GLU A 94 23.43 -6.17 -10.46
N ILE A 95 23.22 -4.87 -10.69
CA ILE A 95 23.12 -3.87 -9.62
C ILE A 95 21.88 -4.15 -8.76
N ALA A 96 20.73 -4.43 -9.38
CA ALA A 96 19.50 -4.74 -8.65
C ALA A 96 19.65 -6.04 -7.83
N GLU A 97 20.25 -7.08 -8.39
CA GLU A 97 20.48 -8.34 -7.69
C GLU A 97 21.46 -8.17 -6.51
N SER A 98 22.59 -7.49 -6.73
CA SER A 98 23.59 -7.23 -5.69
C SER A 98 23.00 -6.40 -4.55
N PHE A 99 22.20 -5.38 -4.88
CA PHE A 99 21.51 -4.55 -3.91
C PHE A 99 20.47 -5.32 -3.10
N LEU A 100 19.73 -6.23 -3.73
CA LEU A 100 18.75 -7.08 -3.03
C LEU A 100 19.39 -8.08 -2.06
N LYS A 101 20.56 -8.60 -2.45
CA LYS A 101 21.34 -9.51 -1.62
C LYS A 101 21.81 -8.82 -0.33
N GLU A 102 22.32 -7.60 -0.46
CA GLU A 102 22.79 -6.80 0.69
C GLU A 102 21.64 -6.40 1.64
N LEU A 103 20.43 -6.20 1.11
CA LEU A 103 19.24 -5.91 1.90
C LEU A 103 18.68 -7.11 2.68
N GLY A 104 19.18 -8.33 2.44
CA GLY A 104 18.63 -9.55 3.06
C GLY A 104 17.15 -9.80 2.69
N ALA A 105 16.69 -9.30 1.54
CA ALA A 105 15.28 -9.37 1.16
C ALA A 105 14.87 -10.83 0.87
N GLY A 106 13.87 -11.35 1.58
CA GLY A 106 13.34 -12.70 1.36
C GLY A 106 12.80 -12.91 -0.07
N LYS A 107 12.80 -14.17 -0.54
CA LYS A 107 12.54 -14.59 -1.94
C LYS A 107 11.24 -14.08 -2.58
N PHE A 108 10.20 -13.78 -1.78
CA PHE A 108 8.95 -13.20 -2.27
C PHE A 108 9.02 -11.67 -2.41
N THR A 109 9.65 -11.00 -1.44
CA THR A 109 9.93 -9.57 -1.47
C THR A 109 10.86 -9.22 -2.63
N SER A 110 11.84 -10.07 -2.94
CA SER A 110 12.87 -9.79 -3.94
C SER A 110 12.30 -9.49 -5.32
N ARG A 111 11.37 -10.28 -5.86
CA ARG A 111 10.81 -10.07 -7.22
C ARG A 111 10.12 -8.71 -7.40
N PHE A 112 9.36 -8.28 -6.39
CA PHE A 112 8.64 -7.01 -6.44
C PHE A 112 9.58 -5.83 -6.23
N LEU A 113 10.53 -5.98 -5.30
CA LEU A 113 11.53 -4.96 -5.00
C LEU A 113 12.49 -4.77 -6.19
N GLU A 114 12.92 -5.87 -6.82
CA GLU A 114 13.76 -5.90 -8.03
C GLU A 114 13.14 -5.06 -9.16
N LYS A 115 11.87 -5.31 -9.49
CA LYS A 115 11.16 -4.57 -10.54
C LYS A 115 11.07 -3.07 -10.22
N LYS A 116 11.02 -2.69 -8.94
CA LYS A 116 11.03 -1.29 -8.52
C LYS A 116 12.41 -0.66 -8.58
N ILE A 117 13.45 -1.37 -8.16
CA ILE A 117 14.84 -0.92 -8.23
C ILE A 117 15.24 -0.67 -9.69
N LYS A 118 14.97 -1.63 -10.59
CA LYS A 118 15.25 -1.48 -12.03
C LYS A 118 14.56 -0.25 -12.63
N ARG A 119 13.28 -0.03 -12.30
CA ARG A 119 12.54 1.19 -12.71
C ARG A 119 13.13 2.48 -12.18
N TYR A 120 13.78 2.43 -11.02
CA TYR A 120 14.41 3.60 -10.41
C TYR A 120 15.79 3.86 -11.01
N LEU A 121 16.59 2.82 -11.24
CA LEU A 121 17.89 2.91 -11.93
C LEU A 121 17.72 3.46 -13.36
N ALA A 122 16.72 2.98 -14.10
CA ALA A 122 16.37 3.49 -15.43
C ALA A 122 15.96 4.97 -15.44
N LYS A 123 15.56 5.54 -14.30
CA LYS A 123 15.21 6.97 -14.16
C LYS A 123 16.38 7.85 -13.74
N ILE A 124 17.50 7.25 -13.28
CA ILE A 124 18.73 7.96 -12.89
C ILE A 124 19.81 7.77 -13.98
N GLN A 125 19.43 7.34 -15.18
CA GLN A 125 20.26 7.48 -16.36
C GLN A 125 20.38 8.96 -16.74
#